data_AF-A0AAJ5YPZ3-F1
#
_entry.id   AF-A0AAJ5YPZ3-F1
#
_cell.length_a   1.000
_cell.length_b   1.000
_cell.length_c   1.000
_cell.angle_alpha   90.00
_cell.angle_beta   90.00
_cell.angle_gamma   90.00
#
_symmetry.space_group_name_H-M   'P 1'
#
loop_
_entity.id
_entity.type
_entity.pdbx_description
1 polymer ?
#
loop_
_entity_poly.entity_id
_entity_poly.type
_entity_poly.pdbx_seq_one_letter_code
_entity_poly.pdbx_strand_id
1 'polypeptide(L)'
;MAPVEWLLQNQHANHLFLSLGVIQSVYQVFARTLFAGDTPDQLRKRSWIITTFSALVVSTVSIPYVFDFFYTGMDWQSMSPHRETISDPICLFFVAYLLSDLGTGFLCYRSLVNFSSGWVHHTVYAILCVCLVYNHWSHAFALAAIMEMPTWIMGIGVMNPRLRSYWAFTLSFLATRIVMHILLVYSLAIPSGRYVDQYKPSWWPLTCAVVAFPMHVVWAYKSIRGLYRRHLKRKIEAEKRDLERRAAIDEATKLLDSADVLEEYDAIEQPGRNARARRLVSNAVYKLWYSAPEAWRNAYAEELESCKEQGVDLSQMRRSTLVRQALARLLLQRDKRGHNLPLIEEDDEDDLEDWMSVTSMSGLNPPLRKSSQEARTITLGKGITIKMPRELDPIIHGQKYVVSEFPVDQTASGTRRQRILGQMRRRFEIARRDMVVF
;
A
#
# COMPACT_ATOMS: atom_id res chain seq x y z
N MET A 1 -51.24 -0.38 0.17
CA MET A 1 -50.47 -1.62 -0.10
C MET A 1 -49.08 -1.40 0.48
N ALA A 2 -48.62 -2.27 1.39
CA ALA A 2 -47.33 -2.04 2.05
C ALA A 2 -46.18 -2.22 1.02
N PRO A 3 -45.06 -1.48 1.14
CA PRO A 3 -43.93 -1.57 0.19
C PRO A 3 -43.40 -3.00 0.00
N VAL A 4 -43.49 -3.83 1.05
CA VAL A 4 -43.07 -5.23 1.05
C VAL A 4 -44.01 -6.11 0.21
N GLU A 5 -45.32 -5.93 0.32
CA GLU A 5 -46.31 -6.69 -0.48
C GLU A 5 -46.19 -6.37 -1.97
N TRP A 6 -45.81 -5.14 -2.31
CA TRP A 6 -45.53 -4.72 -3.68
C TRP A 6 -44.25 -5.36 -4.24
N LEU A 7 -43.21 -5.50 -3.40
CA LEU A 7 -41.97 -6.18 -3.79
C LEU A 7 -42.21 -7.66 -4.13
N LEU A 8 -43.24 -8.27 -3.54
CA LEU A 8 -43.65 -9.65 -3.79
C LEU A 8 -44.50 -9.84 -5.05
N GLN A 9 -44.68 -8.81 -5.88
CA GLN A 9 -45.17 -9.01 -7.24
C GLN A 9 -44.22 -9.96 -7.99
N ASN A 10 -44.80 -10.91 -8.73
CA ASN A 10 -44.06 -12.07 -9.28
C ASN A 10 -42.75 -11.68 -9.99
N GLN A 11 -42.72 -10.59 -10.76
CA GLN A 11 -41.52 -10.19 -11.50
C GLN A 11 -40.41 -9.64 -10.61
N HIS A 12 -40.71 -8.70 -9.69
CA HIS A 12 -39.69 -8.12 -8.80
C HIS A 12 -39.14 -9.14 -7.81
N ALA A 13 -40.01 -10.01 -7.28
CA ALA A 13 -39.60 -11.12 -6.44
C ALA A 13 -38.63 -12.05 -7.19
N ASN A 14 -38.97 -12.42 -8.45
CA ASN A 14 -38.11 -13.26 -9.27
C ASN A 14 -36.75 -12.61 -9.53
N HIS A 15 -36.69 -11.31 -9.86
CA HIS A 15 -35.43 -10.59 -10.06
C HIS A 15 -34.58 -10.55 -8.78
N LEU A 16 -35.21 -10.31 -7.62
CA LEU A 16 -34.51 -10.29 -6.34
C LEU A 16 -33.94 -11.67 -5.99
N PHE A 17 -34.74 -12.74 -6.07
CA PHE A 17 -34.30 -14.10 -5.76
C PHE A 17 -33.24 -14.61 -6.75
N LEU A 18 -33.39 -14.31 -8.04
CA LEU A 18 -32.39 -14.64 -9.04
C LEU A 18 -31.06 -13.92 -8.74
N SER A 19 -31.12 -12.63 -8.39
CA SER A 19 -29.93 -11.85 -8.04
C SER A 19 -29.24 -12.39 -6.79
N LEU A 20 -30.01 -12.74 -5.74
CA LEU A 20 -29.50 -13.40 -4.54
C LEU A 20 -28.78 -14.72 -4.89
N GLY A 21 -29.43 -15.55 -5.72
CA GLY A 21 -28.85 -16.81 -6.18
C GLY A 21 -27.53 -16.61 -6.94
N VAL A 22 -27.46 -15.65 -7.86
CA VAL A 22 -26.25 -15.32 -8.63
C VAL A 22 -25.13 -14.83 -7.71
N ILE A 23 -25.41 -13.85 -6.85
CA ILE A 23 -24.41 -13.26 -5.94
C ILE A 23 -23.84 -14.31 -4.99
N GLN A 24 -24.72 -15.13 -4.39
CA GLN A 24 -24.28 -16.19 -3.48
C GLN A 24 -23.53 -17.29 -4.22
N SER A 25 -23.93 -17.64 -5.45
CA SER A 25 -23.18 -18.61 -6.26
C SER A 25 -21.77 -18.12 -6.56
N VAL A 26 -21.61 -16.86 -6.97
CA VAL A 26 -20.29 -16.24 -7.18
C VAL A 26 -19.47 -16.27 -5.89
N TYR A 27 -20.05 -15.87 -4.76
CA TYR A 27 -19.36 -15.95 -3.47
C TYR A 27 -18.86 -17.37 -3.16
N GLN A 28 -19.73 -18.38 -3.27
CA GLN A 28 -19.38 -19.77 -2.95
C GLN A 28 -18.31 -20.33 -3.89
N VAL A 29 -18.36 -20.01 -5.19
CA VAL A 29 -17.33 -20.43 -6.15
C VAL A 29 -15.98 -19.84 -5.76
N PHE A 30 -15.88 -18.51 -5.58
CA PHE A 30 -14.61 -17.86 -5.28
C PHE A 30 -14.08 -18.21 -3.89
N ALA A 31 -14.95 -18.29 -2.88
CA ALA A 31 -14.58 -18.64 -1.51
C ALA A 31 -14.06 -20.09 -1.38
N ARG A 32 -14.55 -21.01 -2.21
CA ARG A 32 -14.10 -22.42 -2.20
C ARG A 32 -12.93 -22.71 -3.14
N THR A 33 -12.62 -21.81 -4.07
CA THR A 33 -11.56 -22.02 -5.06
C THR A 33 -10.37 -21.10 -4.81
N LEU A 34 -10.42 -19.85 -5.28
CA LEU A 34 -9.32 -18.90 -5.26
C LEU A 34 -8.96 -18.41 -3.86
N PHE A 35 -9.94 -18.32 -2.97
CA PHE A 35 -9.78 -17.80 -1.61
C PHE A 35 -10.08 -18.85 -0.54
N ALA A 36 -9.82 -20.12 -0.87
CA ALA A 36 -9.97 -21.22 0.09
C ALA A 36 -8.92 -21.11 1.21
N GLY A 37 -9.32 -21.54 2.42
CA GLY A 37 -8.46 -21.59 3.61
C GLY A 37 -8.91 -20.67 4.73
N ASP A 38 -8.43 -20.94 5.95
CA ASP A 38 -8.89 -20.29 7.18
C ASP A 38 -7.92 -19.22 7.70
N THR A 39 -6.95 -18.80 6.88
CA THR A 39 -6.06 -17.72 7.28
C THR A 39 -6.83 -16.39 7.35
N PRO A 40 -6.44 -15.47 8.25
CA PRO A 40 -7.10 -14.18 8.40
C PRO A 40 -7.08 -13.36 7.11
N ASP A 41 -6.00 -13.43 6.33
CA ASP A 41 -5.90 -12.82 5.00
C ASP A 41 -6.94 -13.39 4.01
N GLN A 42 -7.13 -14.71 3.99
CA GLN A 42 -8.16 -15.31 3.13
C GLN A 42 -9.58 -15.00 3.60
N LEU A 43 -9.82 -14.89 4.92
CA LEU A 43 -11.09 -14.44 5.44
C LEU A 43 -11.41 -12.99 4.99
N ARG A 44 -10.41 -12.11 5.04
CA ARG A 44 -10.50 -10.75 4.53
C ARG A 44 -10.78 -10.72 3.03
N LYS A 45 -10.05 -11.48 2.21
CA LYS A 45 -10.33 -11.55 0.77
C LYS A 45 -11.75 -12.04 0.48
N ARG A 46 -12.22 -13.04 1.23
CA ARG A 46 -13.60 -13.56 1.13
C ARG A 46 -14.66 -12.50 1.45
N SER A 47 -14.43 -11.65 2.45
CA SER A 47 -15.38 -10.58 2.80
C SER A 47 -15.55 -9.53 1.70
N TRP A 48 -14.62 -9.44 0.75
CA TRP A 48 -14.67 -8.48 -0.36
C TRP A 48 -15.20 -9.04 -1.68
N ILE A 49 -15.47 -10.35 -1.79
CA ILE A 49 -15.92 -10.98 -3.04
C ILE A 49 -17.26 -10.38 -3.50
N ILE A 50 -18.26 -10.40 -2.61
CA ILE A 50 -19.63 -9.96 -2.91
C ILE A 50 -19.63 -8.47 -3.28
N THR A 51 -18.99 -7.63 -2.47
CA THR A 51 -18.85 -6.20 -2.71
C THR A 51 -18.17 -5.91 -4.05
N THR A 52 -17.04 -6.56 -4.35
CA THR A 52 -16.30 -6.28 -5.59
C THR A 52 -17.08 -6.71 -6.83
N PHE A 53 -17.71 -7.88 -6.78
CA PHE A 53 -18.54 -8.37 -7.86
C PHE A 53 -19.75 -7.46 -8.12
N SER A 54 -20.46 -7.08 -7.05
CA SER A 54 -21.61 -6.18 -7.15
C SER A 54 -21.20 -4.82 -7.72
N ALA A 55 -20.14 -4.22 -7.18
CA ALA A 55 -19.63 -2.92 -7.63
C ALA A 55 -19.24 -2.92 -9.12
N LEU A 56 -18.63 -4.00 -9.62
CA LEU A 56 -18.33 -4.16 -11.04
C LEU A 56 -19.60 -4.16 -11.90
N VAL A 57 -20.59 -4.98 -11.53
CA VAL A 57 -21.84 -5.14 -12.29
C VAL A 57 -22.60 -3.83 -12.34
N VAL A 58 -22.87 -3.20 -11.19
CA VAL A 58 -23.67 -1.97 -11.13
C VAL A 58 -22.96 -0.79 -11.78
N SER A 59 -21.63 -0.68 -11.64
CA SER A 59 -20.86 0.37 -12.32
C SER A 59 -20.89 0.19 -13.84
N THR A 60 -20.80 -1.05 -14.33
CA THR A 60 -20.84 -1.33 -15.78
C THR A 60 -22.22 -1.02 -16.36
N VAL A 61 -23.28 -1.47 -15.70
CA VAL A 61 -24.68 -1.23 -16.12
C VAL A 61 -25.06 0.26 -16.04
N SER A 62 -24.39 1.05 -15.20
CA SER A 62 -24.63 2.49 -15.10
C SER A 62 -24.13 3.32 -16.30
N ILE A 63 -23.15 2.80 -17.08
CA ILE A 63 -22.47 3.58 -18.13
C ILE A 63 -23.46 4.13 -19.17
N PRO A 64 -24.43 3.35 -19.72
CA PRO A 64 -25.42 3.89 -20.65
C PRO A 64 -26.27 5.01 -20.04
N TYR A 65 -26.62 4.93 -18.75
CA TYR A 65 -27.39 5.98 -18.07
C TYR A 65 -26.55 7.25 -17.87
N VAL A 66 -25.27 7.12 -17.56
CA VAL A 66 -24.35 8.27 -17.49
C VAL A 66 -24.24 8.95 -18.85
N PHE A 67 -24.10 8.16 -19.92
CA PHE A 67 -24.08 8.67 -21.28
C PHE A 67 -25.39 9.40 -21.63
N ASP A 68 -26.55 8.77 -21.39
CA ASP A 68 -27.87 9.34 -21.66
C ASP A 68 -28.12 10.62 -20.85
N PHE A 69 -27.69 10.64 -19.58
CA PHE A 69 -27.78 11.80 -18.71
C PHE A 69 -27.02 13.02 -19.25
N PHE A 70 -25.82 12.82 -19.79
CA PHE A 70 -25.07 13.91 -20.42
C PHE A 70 -25.61 14.26 -21.82
N TYR A 71 -26.05 13.25 -22.58
CA TYR A 71 -26.60 13.44 -23.93
C TYR A 71 -27.90 14.27 -23.91
N THR A 72 -28.75 14.06 -22.92
CA THR A 72 -30.00 14.80 -22.69
C THR A 72 -29.80 16.15 -21.99
N GLY A 73 -28.54 16.56 -21.73
CA GLY A 73 -28.26 17.83 -21.06
C GLY A 73 -28.72 17.86 -19.60
N MET A 74 -28.75 16.71 -18.92
CA MET A 74 -29.23 16.52 -17.55
C MET A 74 -30.74 16.76 -17.36
N ASP A 75 -31.52 16.61 -18.44
CA ASP A 75 -32.98 16.67 -18.39
C ASP A 75 -33.61 15.31 -18.09
N TRP A 76 -34.17 15.18 -16.88
CA TRP A 76 -34.81 13.96 -16.40
C TRP A 76 -36.08 13.58 -17.17
N GLN A 77 -36.74 14.52 -17.84
CA GLN A 77 -37.92 14.21 -18.65
C GLN A 77 -37.53 13.49 -19.95
N SER A 78 -36.38 13.86 -20.51
CA SER A 78 -35.85 13.33 -21.76
C SER A 78 -35.05 12.03 -21.58
N MET A 79 -34.57 11.77 -20.36
CA MET A 79 -33.78 10.58 -20.04
C MET A 79 -34.63 9.30 -20.10
N SER A 80 -34.07 8.25 -20.71
CA SER A 80 -34.77 6.98 -20.93
C SER A 80 -34.81 6.13 -19.65
N PRO A 81 -36.00 5.84 -19.08
CA PRO A 81 -36.07 5.18 -17.78
C PRO A 81 -35.70 3.69 -17.80
N HIS A 82 -35.96 2.98 -18.90
CA HIS A 82 -35.71 1.52 -19.07
C HIS A 82 -36.05 0.66 -17.83
N ARG A 83 -37.21 0.93 -17.23
CA ARG A 83 -37.61 0.45 -15.89
C ARG A 83 -37.64 -1.07 -15.77
N GLU A 84 -38.51 -1.69 -16.55
CA GLU A 84 -38.76 -3.14 -16.46
C GLU A 84 -37.56 -3.97 -16.93
N THR A 85 -36.74 -3.42 -17.84
CA THR A 85 -35.67 -4.17 -18.49
C THR A 85 -34.32 -4.04 -17.79
N ILE A 86 -34.00 -2.87 -17.23
CA ILE A 86 -32.65 -2.58 -16.72
C ILE A 86 -32.69 -1.93 -15.34
N SER A 87 -33.37 -0.79 -15.17
CA SER A 87 -33.21 0.01 -13.94
C SER A 87 -33.88 -0.60 -12.69
N ASP A 88 -35.06 -1.21 -12.82
CA ASP A 88 -35.69 -1.93 -11.69
C ASP A 88 -34.86 -3.21 -11.36
N PRO A 89 -34.47 -4.07 -12.33
CA PRO A 89 -33.60 -5.23 -12.07
C PRO A 89 -32.25 -4.89 -11.44
N ILE A 90 -31.54 -3.84 -11.89
CA ILE A 90 -30.23 -3.48 -11.31
C ILE A 90 -30.35 -2.93 -9.88
N CYS A 91 -31.43 -2.20 -9.60
CA CYS A 91 -31.72 -1.73 -8.24
C CYS A 91 -32.03 -2.90 -7.31
N LEU A 92 -32.84 -3.87 -7.76
CA LEU A 92 -33.11 -5.11 -7.01
C LEU A 92 -31.86 -5.99 -6.86
N PHE A 93 -30.99 -6.03 -7.87
CA PHE A 93 -29.68 -6.67 -7.76
C PHE A 93 -28.82 -6.03 -6.67
N PHE A 94 -28.82 -4.70 -6.58
CA PHE A 94 -28.11 -3.99 -5.52
C PHE A 94 -28.72 -4.27 -4.13
N VAL A 95 -30.06 -4.35 -4.01
CA VAL A 95 -30.71 -4.80 -2.76
C VAL A 95 -30.30 -6.23 -2.40
N ALA A 96 -30.29 -7.15 -3.36
CA ALA A 96 -29.82 -8.52 -3.16
C ALA A 96 -28.36 -8.57 -2.70
N TYR A 97 -27.51 -7.69 -3.24
CA TYR A 97 -26.14 -7.48 -2.78
C TYR A 97 -26.10 -7.07 -1.31
N LEU A 98 -26.82 -6.03 -0.92
CA LEU A 98 -26.80 -5.52 0.45
C LEU A 98 -27.29 -6.57 1.46
N LEU A 99 -28.35 -7.30 1.11
CA LEU A 99 -28.86 -8.40 1.95
C LEU A 99 -27.87 -9.56 2.01
N SER A 100 -27.25 -9.91 0.89
CA SER A 100 -26.23 -10.97 0.82
C SER A 100 -25.00 -10.63 1.63
N ASP A 101 -24.53 -9.39 1.54
CA ASP A 101 -23.35 -8.91 2.24
C ASP A 101 -23.59 -8.88 3.76
N LEU A 102 -24.75 -8.39 4.21
CA LEU A 102 -25.14 -8.43 5.63
C LEU A 102 -25.33 -9.85 6.13
N GLY A 103 -25.98 -10.73 5.35
CA GLY A 103 -26.23 -12.12 5.71
C GLY A 103 -24.94 -12.93 5.80
N THR A 104 -24.10 -12.88 4.77
CA THR A 104 -22.80 -13.55 4.76
C THR A 104 -21.87 -12.94 5.79
N GLY A 105 -21.89 -11.62 5.97
CA GLY A 105 -21.11 -10.93 6.99
C GLY A 105 -21.49 -11.32 8.41
N PHE A 106 -22.78 -11.49 8.69
CA PHE A 106 -23.26 -12.01 9.98
C PHE A 106 -22.72 -13.41 10.27
N LEU A 107 -22.76 -14.29 9.26
CA LEU A 107 -22.49 -15.72 9.41
C LEU A 107 -21.01 -16.09 9.35
N CYS A 108 -20.24 -15.44 8.46
CA CYS A 108 -18.88 -15.86 8.13
C CYS A 108 -17.78 -14.94 8.67
N TYR A 109 -18.03 -13.62 8.79
CA TYR A 109 -16.97 -12.66 9.13
C TYR A 109 -17.50 -11.47 9.94
N ARG A 110 -18.27 -11.76 10.99
CA ARG A 110 -18.92 -10.74 11.83
C ARG A 110 -17.95 -9.68 12.37
N SER A 111 -16.70 -10.04 12.65
CA SER A 111 -15.67 -9.13 13.15
C SER A 111 -15.14 -8.14 12.11
N LEU A 112 -15.29 -8.43 10.81
CA LEU A 112 -14.81 -7.58 9.71
C LEU A 112 -15.86 -6.55 9.25
N VAL A 113 -17.13 -6.72 9.65
CA VAL A 113 -18.20 -5.80 9.26
C VAL A 113 -18.28 -4.63 10.24
N ASN A 114 -17.72 -3.50 9.83
CA ASN A 114 -17.80 -2.25 10.56
C ASN A 114 -19.26 -1.78 10.77
N PHE A 115 -19.59 -1.30 11.97
CA PHE A 115 -20.96 -0.88 12.32
C PHE A 115 -21.50 0.24 11.43
N SER A 116 -20.75 1.33 11.27
CA SER A 116 -21.22 2.50 10.52
C SER A 116 -21.24 2.26 9.01
N SER A 117 -20.21 1.61 8.48
CA SER A 117 -19.99 1.51 7.03
C SER A 117 -20.53 0.23 6.42
N GLY A 118 -20.73 -0.81 7.23
CA GLY A 118 -21.39 -2.05 6.81
C GLY A 118 -22.86 -2.04 7.23
N TRP A 119 -23.13 -2.23 8.53
CA TRP A 119 -24.50 -2.44 9.03
C TRP A 119 -25.45 -1.29 8.74
N VAL A 120 -25.15 -0.09 9.22
CA VAL A 120 -26.04 1.07 9.08
C VAL A 120 -26.16 1.48 7.61
N HIS A 121 -25.02 1.62 6.93
CA HIS A 121 -24.99 1.99 5.52
C HIS A 121 -25.79 1.01 4.65
N HIS A 122 -25.51 -0.30 4.73
CA HIS A 122 -26.20 -1.27 3.88
C HIS A 122 -27.69 -1.38 4.19
N THR A 123 -28.09 -1.28 5.46
CA THR A 123 -29.52 -1.29 5.84
C THR A 123 -30.25 -0.06 5.27
N VAL A 124 -29.66 1.13 5.42
CA VAL A 124 -30.27 2.38 4.92
C VAL A 124 -30.37 2.37 3.39
N TYR A 125 -29.32 1.91 2.69
CA TYR A 125 -29.35 1.82 1.23
C TYR A 125 -30.33 0.75 0.73
N ALA A 126 -30.49 -0.37 1.45
CA ALA A 126 -31.46 -1.39 1.06
C ALA A 126 -32.89 -0.84 1.12
N ILE A 127 -33.23 -0.13 2.19
CA ILE A 127 -34.53 0.54 2.33
C ILE A 127 -34.68 1.62 1.26
N LEU A 128 -33.67 2.47 1.06
CA LEU A 128 -33.69 3.53 0.05
C LEU A 128 -33.94 2.94 -1.34
N CYS A 129 -33.21 1.91 -1.76
CA CYS A 129 -33.38 1.27 -3.06
C CYS A 129 -34.80 0.70 -3.24
N VAL A 130 -35.36 0.02 -2.23
CA VAL A 130 -36.76 -0.44 -2.27
C VAL A 130 -37.72 0.74 -2.46
N CYS A 131 -37.50 1.86 -1.76
CA CYS A 131 -38.28 3.07 -1.96
C CYS A 131 -38.11 3.68 -3.35
N LEU A 132 -36.92 3.65 -3.95
CA LEU A 132 -36.67 4.15 -5.31
C LEU A 132 -37.43 3.31 -6.35
N VAL A 133 -37.41 1.97 -6.24
CA VAL A 133 -38.16 1.09 -7.17
C VAL A 133 -39.66 1.31 -7.00
N TYR A 134 -40.16 1.39 -5.75
CA TYR A 134 -41.58 1.63 -5.45
C TYR A 134 -42.08 2.97 -6.03
N ASN A 135 -41.28 4.02 -5.97
CA ASN A 135 -41.63 5.35 -6.50
C ASN A 135 -41.17 5.58 -7.95
N HIS A 136 -40.73 4.54 -8.66
CA HIS A 136 -40.36 4.62 -10.08
C HIS A 136 -39.12 5.49 -10.39
N TRP A 137 -38.23 5.67 -9.41
CA TRP A 137 -36.98 6.44 -9.50
C TRP A 137 -35.73 5.57 -9.66
N SER A 138 -35.89 4.31 -10.08
CA SER A 138 -34.81 3.34 -10.21
C SER A 138 -33.75 3.72 -11.24
N HIS A 139 -34.09 4.46 -12.30
CA HIS A 139 -33.13 4.94 -13.29
C HIS A 139 -32.22 6.05 -12.72
N ALA A 140 -32.69 6.84 -11.75
CA ALA A 140 -31.82 7.75 -10.99
C ALA A 140 -30.81 6.97 -10.15
N PHE A 141 -31.21 5.83 -9.58
CA PHE A 141 -30.26 4.90 -8.94
C PHE A 141 -29.29 4.29 -9.95
N ALA A 142 -29.77 3.86 -11.12
CA ALA A 142 -28.93 3.28 -12.16
C ALA A 142 -27.86 4.27 -12.65
N LEU A 143 -28.18 5.57 -12.76
CA LEU A 143 -27.21 6.64 -12.99
C LEU A 143 -26.22 6.77 -11.83
N ALA A 144 -26.73 6.84 -10.60
CA ALA A 144 -25.94 6.98 -9.38
C ALA A 144 -25.01 5.80 -9.12
N ALA A 145 -25.31 4.61 -9.66
CA ALA A 145 -24.53 3.39 -9.46
C ALA A 145 -23.09 3.47 -10.01
N ILE A 146 -22.78 4.43 -10.90
CA ILE A 146 -21.39 4.71 -11.31
C ILE A 146 -20.50 5.11 -10.12
N MET A 147 -21.11 5.58 -9.02
CA MET A 147 -20.42 5.89 -7.78
C MET A 147 -19.84 4.67 -7.05
N GLU A 148 -20.16 3.45 -7.48
CA GLU A 148 -19.54 2.23 -6.98
C GLU A 148 -18.22 1.86 -7.68
N MET A 149 -17.83 2.59 -8.74
CA MET A 149 -16.55 2.39 -9.42
C MET A 149 -15.32 2.43 -8.49
N PRO A 150 -15.21 3.36 -7.51
CA PRO A 150 -14.12 3.36 -6.55
C PRO A 150 -14.15 2.13 -5.64
N THR A 151 -15.34 1.65 -5.27
CA THR A 151 -15.52 0.44 -4.47
C THR A 151 -15.00 -0.79 -5.21
N TRP A 152 -15.24 -0.88 -6.52
CA TRP A 152 -14.68 -1.94 -7.35
C TRP A 152 -13.15 -1.89 -7.41
N ILE A 153 -12.56 -0.70 -7.63
CA ILE A 153 -11.10 -0.51 -7.66
C ILE A 153 -10.46 -0.84 -6.30
N MET A 154 -11.13 -0.52 -5.20
CA MET A 154 -10.68 -0.89 -3.86
C MET A 154 -10.74 -2.40 -3.65
N GLY A 155 -11.88 -3.01 -3.98
CA GLY A 155 -12.13 -4.43 -3.78
C GLY A 155 -11.15 -5.32 -4.56
N ILE A 156 -10.83 -4.97 -5.81
CA ILE A 156 -9.82 -5.70 -6.58
C ILE A 156 -8.42 -5.58 -5.98
N GLY A 157 -8.08 -4.42 -5.37
CA GLY A 157 -6.82 -4.20 -4.66
C GLY A 157 -6.72 -4.94 -3.31
N VAL A 158 -7.86 -5.31 -2.70
CA VAL A 158 -7.88 -6.20 -1.53
C VAL A 158 -7.71 -7.66 -1.96
N MET A 159 -8.41 -8.09 -3.00
CA MET A 159 -8.31 -9.47 -3.50
C MET A 159 -6.94 -9.78 -4.10
N ASN A 160 -6.32 -8.82 -4.80
CA ASN A 160 -4.99 -8.94 -5.38
C ASN A 160 -4.15 -7.68 -5.11
N PRO A 161 -3.20 -7.74 -4.14
CA PRO A 161 -2.35 -6.59 -3.81
C PRO A 161 -1.57 -6.02 -4.99
N ARG A 162 -1.27 -6.81 -6.03
CA ARG A 162 -0.57 -6.31 -7.24
C ARG A 162 -1.41 -5.33 -8.06
N LEU A 163 -2.73 -5.43 -7.97
CA LEU A 163 -3.68 -4.54 -8.67
C LEU A 163 -4.04 -3.31 -7.84
N ARG A 164 -3.51 -3.19 -6.61
CA ARG A 164 -3.80 -2.09 -5.70
C ARG A 164 -3.22 -0.78 -6.23
N SER A 165 -4.08 0.19 -6.49
CA SER A 165 -3.69 1.54 -6.88
C SER A 165 -4.44 2.60 -6.08
N TYR A 166 -3.73 3.24 -5.14
CA TYR A 166 -4.27 4.31 -4.32
C TYR A 166 -4.68 5.54 -5.14
N TRP A 167 -3.96 5.81 -6.24
CA TRP A 167 -4.29 6.91 -7.16
C TRP A 167 -5.56 6.60 -7.94
N ALA A 168 -5.70 5.39 -8.50
CA ALA A 168 -6.91 5.00 -9.22
C ALA A 168 -8.14 5.05 -8.32
N PHE A 169 -8.03 4.55 -7.08
CA PHE A 169 -9.11 4.67 -6.10
C PHE A 169 -9.44 6.13 -5.78
N THR A 170 -8.45 6.96 -5.43
CA THR A 170 -8.72 8.34 -5.00
C THR A 170 -9.28 9.19 -6.14
N LEU A 171 -8.74 9.04 -7.35
CA LEU A 171 -9.20 9.77 -8.52
C LEU A 171 -10.62 9.36 -8.91
N SER A 172 -10.91 8.06 -8.97
CA SER A 172 -12.26 7.56 -9.24
C SER A 172 -13.24 8.01 -8.16
N PHE A 173 -12.85 7.99 -6.87
CA PHE A 173 -13.68 8.45 -5.77
C PHE A 173 -14.07 9.92 -5.93
N LEU A 174 -13.10 10.80 -6.22
CA LEU A 174 -13.39 12.21 -6.43
C LEU A 174 -14.23 12.43 -7.69
N ALA A 175 -13.94 11.73 -8.78
CA ALA A 175 -14.68 11.86 -10.02
C ALA A 175 -16.15 11.41 -9.87
N THR A 176 -16.41 10.25 -9.26
CA THR A 176 -17.77 9.70 -9.21
C THR A 176 -18.51 10.09 -7.92
N ARG A 177 -17.92 9.92 -6.74
CA ARG A 177 -18.63 10.20 -5.47
C ARG A 177 -18.69 11.67 -5.08
N ILE A 178 -17.84 12.52 -5.65
CA ILE A 178 -17.89 13.98 -5.44
C ILE A 178 -18.42 14.70 -6.67
N VAL A 179 -17.69 14.69 -7.79
CA VAL A 179 -18.06 15.50 -8.96
C VAL A 179 -19.38 15.02 -9.56
N MET A 180 -19.51 13.74 -9.90
CA MET A 180 -20.76 13.21 -10.45
C MET A 180 -21.94 13.32 -9.46
N HIS A 181 -21.68 13.19 -8.14
CA HIS A 181 -22.73 13.40 -7.14
C HIS A 181 -23.20 14.86 -7.07
N ILE A 182 -22.29 15.83 -7.16
CA ILE A 182 -22.66 17.26 -7.25
C ILE A 182 -23.49 17.52 -8.50
N LEU A 183 -23.11 16.94 -9.65
CA LEU A 183 -23.87 17.04 -10.89
C LEU A 183 -25.27 16.41 -10.75
N LEU A 184 -25.38 15.27 -10.06
CA LEU A 184 -26.66 14.63 -9.75
C LEU A 184 -27.53 15.52 -8.86
N VAL A 185 -26.99 16.11 -7.79
CA VAL A 185 -27.73 17.03 -6.92
C VAL A 185 -28.17 18.27 -7.69
N TYR A 186 -27.28 18.82 -8.52
CA TYR A 186 -27.58 19.97 -9.37
C TYR A 186 -28.73 19.65 -10.35
N SER A 187 -28.68 18.52 -11.06
CA SER A 187 -29.73 18.15 -12.01
C SER A 187 -31.08 17.90 -11.32
N LEU A 188 -31.07 17.36 -10.09
CA LEU A 188 -32.26 17.15 -9.28
C LEU A 188 -32.82 18.46 -8.68
N ALA A 189 -32.00 19.51 -8.58
CA ALA A 189 -32.42 20.82 -8.08
C ALA A 189 -33.09 21.69 -9.16
N ILE A 190 -32.78 21.46 -10.44
CA ILE A 190 -33.42 22.11 -11.59
C ILE A 190 -34.89 21.67 -11.69
N PRO A 191 -35.82 22.48 -12.25
CA PRO A 191 -37.22 22.11 -12.38
C PRO A 191 -37.49 20.75 -13.05
N SER A 192 -36.68 20.35 -14.05
CA SER A 192 -36.75 19.02 -14.67
C SER A 192 -36.48 17.89 -13.67
N GLY A 193 -35.59 18.11 -12.71
CA GLY A 193 -35.23 17.18 -11.63
C GLY A 193 -36.38 16.78 -10.70
N ARG A 194 -37.48 17.53 -10.69
CA ARG A 194 -38.68 17.08 -9.97
C ARG A 194 -39.39 15.93 -10.68
N TYR A 195 -39.18 15.79 -11.99
CA TYR A 195 -39.86 14.84 -12.87
C TYR A 195 -39.00 13.61 -13.19
N VAL A 196 -38.22 13.13 -12.21
CA VAL A 196 -37.59 11.80 -12.29
C VAL A 196 -38.67 10.74 -12.57
N ASP A 197 -39.80 10.84 -11.90
CA ASP A 197 -41.03 10.21 -12.39
C ASP A 197 -41.75 11.20 -13.31
N GLN A 198 -41.87 10.84 -14.59
CA GLN A 198 -42.52 11.64 -15.62
C GLN A 198 -43.98 11.99 -15.25
N TYR A 199 -44.64 11.14 -14.44
CA TYR A 199 -46.05 11.29 -14.09
C TYR A 199 -46.26 12.05 -12.78
N LYS A 200 -45.28 12.03 -11.86
CA LYS A 200 -45.45 12.56 -10.50
C LYS A 200 -44.23 13.36 -10.05
N PRO A 201 -44.34 14.70 -9.95
CA PRO A 201 -43.23 15.51 -9.47
C PRO A 201 -42.94 15.21 -7.99
N SER A 202 -41.66 15.10 -7.64
CA SER A 202 -41.21 14.78 -6.29
C SER A 202 -39.89 15.44 -5.95
N TRP A 203 -39.76 15.90 -4.70
CA TRP A 203 -38.51 16.42 -4.15
C TRP A 203 -37.67 15.35 -3.45
N TRP A 204 -38.23 14.15 -3.26
CA TRP A 204 -37.56 13.08 -2.52
C TRP A 204 -36.24 12.62 -3.15
N PRO A 205 -36.10 12.46 -4.49
CA PRO A 205 -34.81 12.14 -5.09
C PRO A 205 -33.71 13.15 -4.70
N LEU A 206 -34.03 14.44 -4.73
CA LEU A 206 -33.11 15.50 -4.31
C LEU A 206 -32.76 15.37 -2.83
N THR A 207 -33.74 15.19 -1.96
CA THR A 207 -33.51 15.03 -0.51
C THR A 207 -32.58 13.84 -0.23
N CYS A 208 -32.82 12.70 -0.87
CA CYS A 208 -31.98 11.51 -0.71
C CYS A 208 -30.53 11.76 -1.16
N ALA A 209 -30.34 12.42 -2.31
CA ALA A 209 -29.00 12.77 -2.81
C ALA A 209 -28.27 13.75 -1.86
N VAL A 210 -28.95 14.81 -1.43
CA VAL A 210 -28.38 15.81 -0.50
C VAL A 210 -28.00 15.19 0.85
N VAL A 211 -28.83 14.28 1.38
CA VAL A 211 -28.55 13.60 2.67
C VAL A 211 -27.38 12.61 2.54
N ALA A 212 -27.22 11.95 1.39
CA ALA A 212 -26.11 11.02 1.16
C ALA A 212 -24.76 11.74 0.96
N PHE A 213 -24.77 12.96 0.40
CA PHE A 213 -23.56 13.67 0.01
C PHE A 213 -22.54 13.97 1.14
N PRO A 214 -22.93 14.40 2.36
CA PRO A 214 -22.00 14.65 3.46
C PRO A 214 -21.10 13.44 3.78
N MET A 215 -21.64 12.23 3.70
CA MET A 215 -20.87 11.01 3.90
C MET A 215 -19.74 10.89 2.86
N HIS A 216 -20.04 11.14 1.59
CA HIS A 216 -19.04 11.12 0.52
C HIS A 216 -17.97 12.19 0.72
N VAL A 217 -18.33 13.39 1.19
CA VAL A 217 -17.36 14.45 1.49
C VAL A 217 -16.40 14.02 2.61
N VAL A 218 -16.92 13.44 3.70
CA VAL A 218 -16.09 12.92 4.79
C VAL A 218 -15.14 11.82 4.30
N TRP A 219 -15.64 10.90 3.48
CA TRP A 219 -14.81 9.83 2.89
C TRP A 219 -13.79 10.35 1.87
N ALA A 220 -14.11 11.38 1.07
CA ALA A 220 -13.15 12.03 0.18
C ALA A 220 -12.03 12.73 0.97
N TYR A 221 -12.38 13.41 2.07
CA TYR A 221 -11.37 13.99 2.96
C TYR A 221 -10.44 12.91 3.51
N LYS A 222 -11.00 11.78 3.98
CA LYS A 222 -10.21 10.64 4.46
C LYS A 222 -9.31 10.04 3.38
N SER A 223 -9.81 9.89 2.15
CA SER A 223 -9.03 9.32 1.04
C SER A 223 -7.86 10.20 0.64
N ILE A 224 -8.08 11.52 0.51
CA ILE A 224 -7.01 12.49 0.22
C ILE A 224 -5.99 12.53 1.36
N ARG A 225 -6.44 12.61 2.61
CA ARG A 225 -5.55 12.61 3.78
C ARG A 225 -4.74 11.32 3.86
N GLY A 226 -5.36 10.17 3.58
CA GLY A 226 -4.68 8.88 3.50
C GLY A 226 -3.60 8.87 2.41
N LEU A 227 -3.93 9.38 1.21
CA LEU A 227 -3.00 9.46 0.10
C LEU A 227 -1.79 10.34 0.43
N TYR A 228 -2.03 11.50 1.04
CA TYR A 228 -0.98 12.41 1.48
C TYR A 228 -0.07 11.76 2.53
N ARG A 229 -0.64 11.12 3.56
CA ARG A 229 0.14 10.42 4.60
C ARG A 229 1.07 9.36 4.01
N ARG A 230 0.56 8.52 3.10
CA ARG A 230 1.37 7.48 2.46
C ARG A 230 2.43 8.06 1.53
N HIS A 231 2.12 9.14 0.81
CA HIS A 231 3.13 9.78 -0.02
C HIS A 231 4.28 10.35 0.81
N LEU A 232 3.97 10.98 1.95
CA LEU A 232 4.96 11.49 2.89
C LEU A 232 5.79 10.34 3.50
N LYS A 233 5.16 9.26 3.96
CA LYS A 233 5.85 8.06 4.49
C LYS A 233 6.84 7.51 3.45
N ARG A 234 6.40 7.33 2.21
CA ARG A 234 7.26 6.87 1.09
C ARG A 234 8.42 7.82 0.81
N LYS A 235 8.19 9.13 0.89
CA LYS A 235 9.25 10.14 0.70
C LYS A 235 10.30 10.05 1.81
N ILE A 236 9.87 9.94 3.07
CA ILE A 236 10.76 9.81 4.22
C ILE A 236 11.56 8.49 4.16
N GLU A 237 10.90 7.38 3.81
CA GLU A 237 11.58 6.08 3.64
C GLU A 237 12.58 6.09 2.49
N ALA A 238 12.25 6.76 1.38
CA ALA A 238 13.18 6.94 0.27
C ALA A 238 14.40 7.77 0.70
N GLU A 239 14.20 8.89 1.39
CA GLU A 239 15.29 9.73 1.92
C GLU A 239 16.16 8.96 2.93
N LYS A 240 15.55 8.15 3.80
CA LYS A 240 16.28 7.30 4.75
C LYS A 240 17.13 6.24 4.03
N ARG A 241 16.57 5.58 3.02
CA ARG A 241 17.31 4.60 2.19
C ARG A 241 18.46 5.26 1.43
N ASP A 242 18.26 6.48 0.93
CA ASP A 242 19.33 7.23 0.27
C ASP A 242 20.44 7.62 1.25
N LEU A 243 20.09 7.98 2.49
CA LEU A 243 21.07 8.28 3.54
C LEU A 243 21.84 7.02 3.97
N GLU A 244 21.15 5.90 4.20
CA GLU A 244 21.78 4.60 4.51
C GLU A 244 22.71 4.15 3.38
N ARG A 245 22.29 4.33 2.13
CA ARG A 245 23.11 4.05 0.95
C ARG A 245 24.37 4.94 0.89
N ARG A 246 24.23 6.24 1.11
CA ARG A 246 25.37 7.17 1.16
C ARG A 246 26.36 6.82 2.28
N ALA A 247 25.85 6.45 3.46
CA ALA A 247 26.68 6.02 4.59
C ALA A 247 27.47 4.74 4.27
N ALA A 248 26.82 3.74 3.66
CA ALA A 248 27.50 2.51 3.26
C ALA A 248 28.62 2.75 2.22
N ILE A 249 28.43 3.73 1.33
CA ILE A 249 29.44 4.12 0.34
C ILE A 249 30.62 4.85 0.99
N ASP A 250 30.35 5.77 1.92
CA ASP A 250 31.39 6.46 2.69
C ASP A 250 32.24 5.46 3.49
N GLU A 251 31.60 4.48 4.14
CA GLU A 251 32.29 3.38 4.83
C GLU A 251 33.14 2.54 3.87
N ALA A 252 32.60 2.15 2.71
CA ALA A 252 33.35 1.40 1.71
C ALA A 252 34.56 2.19 1.17
N THR A 253 34.41 3.51 0.99
CA THR A 253 35.48 4.39 0.51
C THR A 253 36.58 4.54 1.56
N LYS A 254 36.22 4.72 2.84
CA LYS A 254 37.17 4.72 3.96
C LYS A 254 37.95 3.41 4.06
N LEU A 255 37.29 2.27 3.84
CA LEU A 255 37.97 0.97 3.80
C LEU A 255 38.97 0.90 2.65
N LEU A 256 38.63 1.42 1.47
CA LEU A 256 39.55 1.50 0.33
C LEU A 256 40.74 2.44 0.60
N ASP A 257 40.49 3.62 1.17
CA ASP A 257 41.56 4.55 1.58
C ASP A 257 42.52 3.90 2.58
N SER A 258 41.98 3.19 3.58
CA SER A 258 42.80 2.47 4.55
C SER A 258 43.64 1.37 3.92
N ALA A 259 43.12 0.68 2.88
CA ALA A 259 43.86 -0.32 2.14
C ALA A 259 44.99 0.31 1.31
N ASP A 260 44.73 1.45 0.65
CA ASP A 260 45.73 2.16 -0.13
C ASP A 260 46.90 2.67 0.73
N VAL A 261 46.60 3.19 1.94
CA VAL A 261 47.63 3.63 2.90
C VAL A 261 48.49 2.46 3.37
N LEU A 262 47.89 1.29 3.64
CA LEU A 262 48.65 0.09 4.01
C LEU A 262 49.57 -0.38 2.86
N GLU A 263 49.09 -0.31 1.61
CA GLU A 263 49.94 -0.63 0.45
C GLU A 263 51.14 0.33 0.30
N GLU A 264 50.96 1.61 0.63
CA GLU A 264 52.01 2.64 0.55
C GLU A 264 53.08 2.47 1.64
N TYR A 265 52.70 2.25 2.90
CA TYR A 265 53.65 1.96 3.99
C TYR A 265 54.46 0.68 3.70
N ASP A 266 53.82 -0.35 3.15
CA ASP A 266 54.48 -1.63 2.79
C ASP A 266 55.45 -1.51 1.61
N ALA A 267 55.34 -0.47 0.78
CA ALA A 267 56.30 -0.19 -0.29
C ALA A 267 57.60 0.43 0.26
N ILE A 268 57.56 1.01 1.46
CA ILE A 268 58.66 1.76 2.09
C ILE A 268 59.42 0.89 3.11
N GLU A 269 58.73 0.04 3.90
CA GLU A 269 59.36 -0.80 4.94
C GLU A 269 59.31 -2.31 4.64
N GLN A 270 60.41 -2.85 4.08
CA GLN A 270 60.80 -4.27 3.99
C GLN A 270 59.94 -5.25 3.13
N PRO A 271 60.50 -5.83 2.02
CA PRO A 271 59.74 -6.65 1.06
C PRO A 271 59.27 -8.05 1.54
N GLY A 272 59.69 -8.52 2.73
CA GLY A 272 59.60 -9.93 3.11
C GLY A 272 58.49 -10.31 4.10
N ARG A 273 58.10 -9.43 5.04
CA ARG A 273 57.04 -9.71 6.03
C ARG A 273 55.62 -9.47 5.48
N ASN A 274 55.52 -8.61 4.48
CA ASN A 274 54.26 -8.04 4.00
C ASN A 274 53.58 -8.84 2.88
N ALA A 275 54.22 -9.90 2.35
CA ALA A 275 53.59 -10.79 1.37
C ALA A 275 52.32 -11.49 1.92
N ARG A 276 52.30 -11.77 3.22
CA ARG A 276 51.13 -12.35 3.90
C ARG A 276 50.01 -11.32 4.11
N ALA A 277 50.37 -10.08 4.46
CA ALA A 277 49.42 -8.97 4.56
C ALA A 277 48.79 -8.68 3.19
N ARG A 278 49.59 -8.60 2.11
CA ARG A 278 49.11 -8.49 0.73
C ARG A 278 48.17 -9.63 0.34
N ARG A 279 48.48 -10.89 0.69
CA ARG A 279 47.55 -12.02 0.46
C ARG A 279 46.25 -11.90 1.25
N LEU A 280 46.30 -11.36 2.48
CA LEU A 280 45.11 -11.19 3.30
C LEU A 280 44.24 -10.02 2.83
N VAL A 281 44.84 -8.88 2.47
CA VAL A 281 44.15 -7.72 1.89
C VAL A 281 43.60 -8.07 0.51
N SER A 282 44.39 -8.71 -0.36
CA SER A 282 43.93 -9.19 -1.66
C SER A 282 42.81 -10.23 -1.54
N ASN A 283 42.90 -11.17 -0.61
CA ASN A 283 41.79 -12.09 -0.31
C ASN A 283 40.58 -11.39 0.31
N ALA A 284 40.80 -10.36 1.14
CA ALA A 284 39.76 -9.56 1.75
C ALA A 284 38.98 -8.81 0.68
N VAL A 285 39.68 -8.09 -0.20
CA VAL A 285 39.15 -7.38 -1.36
C VAL A 285 38.49 -8.36 -2.35
N TYR A 286 39.11 -9.52 -2.62
CA TYR A 286 38.53 -10.54 -3.50
C TYR A 286 37.23 -11.12 -2.93
N LYS A 287 37.19 -11.42 -1.64
CA LYS A 287 35.96 -11.87 -0.96
C LYS A 287 34.91 -10.77 -0.93
N LEU A 288 35.31 -9.53 -0.61
CA LEU A 288 34.45 -8.34 -0.65
C LEU A 288 33.79 -8.19 -2.03
N TRP A 289 34.59 -8.35 -3.09
CA TRP A 289 34.21 -8.22 -4.49
C TRP A 289 33.29 -9.34 -4.96
N TYR A 290 33.58 -10.59 -4.60
CA TYR A 290 32.70 -11.72 -4.93
C TYR A 290 31.37 -11.68 -4.17
N SER A 291 31.38 -11.10 -2.96
CA SER A 291 30.16 -10.81 -2.20
C SER A 291 29.48 -9.49 -2.58
N ALA A 292 30.06 -8.70 -3.49
CA ALA A 292 29.51 -7.41 -3.87
C ALA A 292 28.20 -7.59 -4.67
N PRO A 293 27.24 -6.66 -4.52
CA PRO A 293 26.00 -6.64 -5.30
C PRO A 293 26.27 -6.78 -6.80
N GLU A 294 25.39 -7.47 -7.51
CA GLU A 294 25.53 -7.67 -8.96
C GLU A 294 25.63 -6.34 -9.72
N ALA A 295 24.88 -5.32 -9.27
CA ALA A 295 24.95 -3.97 -9.80
C ALA A 295 26.34 -3.33 -9.66
N TRP A 296 27.08 -3.62 -8.60
CA TRP A 296 28.43 -3.08 -8.40
C TRP A 296 29.45 -3.79 -9.29
N ARG A 297 29.29 -5.10 -9.47
CA ARG A 297 30.12 -5.88 -10.38
C ARG A 297 29.90 -5.44 -11.84
N ASN A 298 28.65 -5.18 -12.22
CA ASN A 298 28.31 -4.67 -13.55
C ASN A 298 28.87 -3.26 -13.76
N ALA A 299 28.71 -2.35 -12.79
CA ALA A 299 29.29 -1.00 -12.88
C ALA A 299 30.82 -1.01 -13.05
N TYR A 300 31.51 -1.94 -12.40
CA TYR A 300 32.95 -2.10 -12.56
C TYR A 300 33.35 -2.76 -13.87
N ALA A 301 32.55 -3.72 -14.37
CA ALA A 301 32.75 -4.25 -15.71
C ALA A 301 32.57 -3.16 -16.79
N GLU A 302 31.53 -2.34 -16.67
CA GLU A 302 31.30 -1.17 -17.52
C GLU A 302 32.44 -0.15 -17.42
N GLU A 303 33.01 0.08 -16.21
CA GLU A 303 34.17 0.95 -16.05
C GLU A 303 35.42 0.37 -16.74
N LEU A 304 35.66 -0.93 -16.60
CA LEU A 304 36.78 -1.61 -17.27
C LEU A 304 36.66 -1.53 -18.79
N GLU A 305 35.47 -1.71 -19.34
CA GLU A 305 35.21 -1.55 -20.76
C GLU A 305 35.43 -0.10 -21.21
N SER A 306 34.91 0.86 -20.46
CA SER A 306 35.10 2.28 -20.74
C SER A 306 36.57 2.71 -20.69
N CYS A 307 37.36 2.23 -19.73
CA CYS A 307 38.80 2.50 -19.68
C CYS A 307 39.54 1.90 -20.87
N LYS A 308 39.15 0.70 -21.33
CA LYS A 308 39.70 0.08 -22.55
C LYS A 308 39.36 0.88 -23.80
N GLU A 309 38.11 1.35 -23.92
CA GLU A 309 37.67 2.19 -25.03
C GLU A 309 38.42 3.54 -25.08
N GLN A 310 38.76 4.09 -23.92
CA GLN A 310 39.56 5.32 -23.80
C GLN A 310 41.07 5.08 -23.99
N GLY A 311 41.50 3.84 -24.25
CA GLY A 311 42.91 3.50 -24.43
C GLY A 311 43.74 3.61 -23.15
N VAL A 312 43.11 3.59 -21.97
CA VAL A 312 43.80 3.67 -20.68
C VAL A 312 44.41 2.31 -20.33
N ASP A 313 45.70 2.29 -20.03
CA ASP A 313 46.41 1.08 -19.62
C ASP A 313 45.98 0.66 -18.20
N LEU A 314 45.12 -0.35 -18.14
CA LEU A 314 44.59 -0.93 -16.90
C LEU A 314 45.70 -1.51 -15.99
N SER A 315 46.87 -1.84 -16.53
CA SER A 315 47.98 -2.37 -15.75
C SER A 315 48.67 -1.29 -14.89
N GLN A 316 48.54 -0.03 -15.28
CA GLN A 316 49.11 1.12 -14.56
C GLN A 316 48.14 1.72 -13.53
N MET A 317 46.85 1.38 -13.60
CA MET A 317 45.85 1.85 -12.66
C MET A 317 45.76 0.95 -11.41
N ARG A 318 45.71 1.58 -10.23
CA ARG A 318 45.39 0.87 -9.00
C ARG A 318 43.94 0.36 -9.07
N ARG A 319 43.72 -0.88 -8.61
CA ARG A 319 42.37 -1.49 -8.59
C ARG A 319 41.40 -0.70 -7.72
N SER A 320 41.88 -0.10 -6.62
CA SER A 320 41.08 0.79 -5.78
C SER A 320 40.55 1.99 -6.55
N THR A 321 41.35 2.58 -7.45
CA THR A 321 40.93 3.69 -8.32
C THR A 321 39.82 3.27 -9.28
N LEU A 322 39.92 2.10 -9.90
CA LEU A 322 38.88 1.57 -10.79
C LEU A 322 37.56 1.30 -10.05
N VAL A 323 37.64 0.74 -8.83
CA VAL A 323 36.46 0.52 -7.98
C VAL A 323 35.82 1.86 -7.58
N ARG A 324 36.62 2.89 -7.25
CA ARG A 324 36.11 4.24 -6.95
C ARG A 324 35.42 4.89 -8.16
N GLN A 325 36.02 4.78 -9.35
CA GLN A 325 35.43 5.33 -10.58
C GLN A 325 34.11 4.64 -10.94
N ALA A 326 34.07 3.30 -10.84
CA ALA A 326 32.86 2.52 -11.05
C ALA A 326 31.75 2.89 -10.06
N LEU A 327 32.07 3.02 -8.77
CA LEU A 327 31.12 3.47 -7.74
C LEU A 327 30.64 4.90 -8.01
N ALA A 328 31.54 5.82 -8.36
CA ALA A 328 31.20 7.20 -8.68
C ALA A 328 30.26 7.31 -9.90
N ARG A 329 30.51 6.53 -10.96
CA ARG A 329 29.61 6.49 -12.13
C ARG A 329 28.26 5.85 -11.81
N LEU A 330 28.23 4.76 -11.05
CA LEU A 330 26.97 4.15 -10.61
C LEU A 330 26.11 5.15 -9.81
N LEU A 331 26.73 6.06 -9.05
CA LEU A 331 26.05 7.10 -8.31
C LEU A 331 25.56 8.23 -9.20
N LEU A 332 26.40 8.72 -10.11
CA LEU A 332 26.07 9.82 -11.02
C LEU A 332 25.09 9.43 -12.14
N GLN A 333 25.09 8.17 -12.59
CA GLN A 333 24.22 7.70 -13.67
C GLN A 333 22.85 7.22 -13.17
N ARG A 334 22.70 6.82 -11.91
CA ARG A 334 21.41 6.32 -11.40
C ARG A 334 20.41 7.44 -11.09
N ASP A 335 20.85 8.69 -10.97
CA ASP A 335 19.95 9.85 -11.02
C ASP A 335 19.28 10.03 -12.41
N LYS A 336 19.78 9.36 -13.46
CA LYS A 336 19.23 9.43 -14.83
C LYS A 336 18.44 8.18 -15.26
N ARG A 337 18.63 7.02 -14.63
CA ARG A 337 17.88 5.79 -14.95
C ARG A 337 16.78 5.56 -13.90
N GLY A 338 15.57 5.96 -14.28
CA GLY A 338 14.38 5.97 -13.44
C GLY A 338 14.08 4.66 -12.71
N HIS A 339 13.49 4.86 -11.53
CA HIS A 339 12.46 4.03 -10.89
C HIS A 339 12.48 2.51 -11.20
N ASN A 340 13.30 1.77 -10.46
CA ASN A 340 12.91 0.42 -10.05
C ASN A 340 12.73 0.46 -8.53
N LEU A 341 11.52 0.81 -8.09
CA LEU A 341 11.11 0.73 -6.69
C LEU A 341 10.85 -0.74 -6.35
N PRO A 342 11.55 -1.34 -5.36
CA PRO A 342 11.10 -2.58 -4.77
C PRO A 342 9.80 -2.33 -3.98
N LEU A 343 8.89 -3.30 -4.05
CA LEU A 343 7.64 -3.34 -3.30
C LEU A 343 7.95 -3.18 -1.80
N ILE A 344 7.55 -2.03 -1.26
CA ILE A 344 7.54 -1.76 0.17
C ILE A 344 6.70 -2.85 0.83
N GLU A 345 7.21 -3.51 1.88
CA GLU A 345 6.38 -4.37 2.73
C GLU A 345 5.23 -3.50 3.25
N GLU A 346 4.04 -3.75 2.74
CA GLU A 346 2.84 -2.96 3.01
C GLU A 346 2.35 -3.26 4.44
N ASP A 347 3.03 -2.72 5.44
CA ASP A 347 2.50 -2.48 6.79
C ASP A 347 1.40 -1.38 6.79
N ASP A 348 0.84 -1.08 5.61
CA ASP A 348 -0.24 -0.11 5.34
C ASP A 348 -1.62 -0.82 5.28
N GLU A 349 -1.69 -2.13 5.58
CA GLU A 349 -2.92 -2.92 5.49
C GLU A 349 -4.00 -2.51 6.50
N ASP A 350 -3.61 -1.99 7.66
CA ASP A 350 -4.53 -1.50 8.71
C ASP A 350 -5.19 -0.16 8.31
N ASP A 351 -4.56 0.61 7.42
CA ASP A 351 -5.07 1.92 7.00
C ASP A 351 -6.31 1.80 6.09
N LEU A 352 -6.56 0.66 5.43
CA LEU A 352 -7.65 0.52 4.45
C LEU A 352 -9.05 0.48 5.11
N GLU A 353 -9.16 -0.16 6.27
CA GLU A 353 -10.41 -0.26 7.04
C GLU A 353 -10.82 1.11 7.65
N ASP A 354 -9.83 1.98 7.83
CA ASP A 354 -9.98 3.33 8.37
C ASP A 354 -10.66 4.32 7.41
N TRP A 355 -10.69 4.01 6.11
CA TRP A 355 -11.22 4.92 5.09
C TRP A 355 -12.74 4.90 5.03
N MET A 356 -13.34 3.74 5.28
CA MET A 356 -14.77 3.52 5.15
C MET A 356 -15.51 3.67 6.48
N SER A 357 -14.86 3.39 7.62
CA SER A 357 -15.51 3.53 8.92
C SER A 357 -15.64 5.01 9.31
N VAL A 358 -16.84 5.49 9.64
CA VAL A 358 -17.05 6.88 10.11
C VAL A 358 -16.57 7.01 11.56
N THR A 359 -16.49 5.90 12.30
CA THR A 359 -16.22 5.84 13.74
C THR A 359 -14.74 5.77 14.12
N SER A 360 -13.80 5.59 13.19
CA SER A 360 -12.37 5.43 13.54
C SER A 360 -11.60 6.73 13.81
N MET A 361 -12.29 7.86 14.01
CA MET A 361 -11.66 9.16 14.31
C MET A 361 -10.83 9.20 15.62
N SER A 362 -10.76 8.08 16.36
CA SER A 362 -10.18 8.00 17.72
C SER A 362 -9.12 6.89 17.89
N GLY A 363 -8.35 6.56 16.84
CA GLY A 363 -7.25 5.61 16.95
C GLY A 363 -5.92 6.27 17.29
N LEU A 364 -5.48 6.19 18.56
CA LEU A 364 -4.08 6.39 18.92
C LEU A 364 -3.20 5.46 18.08
N ASN A 365 -2.07 5.98 17.59
CA ASN A 365 -1.06 5.24 16.85
C ASN A 365 -0.80 3.86 17.49
N PRO A 366 -0.98 2.74 16.78
CA PRO A 366 -0.47 1.47 17.27
C PRO A 366 1.06 1.59 17.48
N PRO A 367 1.61 0.95 18.52
CA PRO A 367 3.02 1.08 18.84
C PRO A 367 3.86 0.60 17.66
N LEU A 368 4.73 1.49 17.16
CA LEU A 368 5.76 1.20 16.17
C LEU A 368 6.48 -0.11 16.53
N ARG A 369 6.21 -1.17 15.78
CA ARG A 369 6.98 -2.41 15.85
C ARG A 369 8.41 -2.07 15.43
N LYS A 370 9.34 -2.09 16.39
CA LYS A 370 10.77 -1.89 16.13
C LYS A 370 11.28 -3.05 15.29
N SER A 371 11.57 -2.80 14.01
CA SER A 371 12.32 -3.72 13.16
C SER A 371 13.80 -3.68 13.54
N SER A 372 14.29 -4.75 14.18
CA SER A 372 15.72 -4.95 14.41
C SER A 372 16.27 -5.84 13.29
N GLN A 373 16.87 -5.24 12.26
CA GLN A 373 17.61 -5.94 11.20
C GLN A 373 19.11 -5.68 11.38
N GLU A 374 19.89 -6.73 11.68
CA GLU A 374 21.36 -6.62 11.84
C GLU A 374 22.11 -6.95 10.54
N ALA A 375 23.22 -6.22 10.34
CA ALA A 375 24.15 -6.31 9.23
C ALA A 375 24.89 -7.67 9.16
N ARG A 376 25.09 -8.19 7.93
CA ARG A 376 25.83 -9.44 7.68
C ARG A 376 27.31 -9.23 7.95
N THR A 377 27.87 -10.02 8.86
CA THR A 377 29.28 -9.90 9.23
C THR A 377 30.13 -10.90 8.44
N ILE A 378 31.11 -10.42 7.68
CA ILE A 378 32.04 -11.25 6.90
C ILE A 378 33.42 -11.23 7.59
N THR A 379 33.89 -12.41 7.99
CA THR A 379 35.22 -12.59 8.59
C THR A 379 36.27 -12.87 7.51
N LEU A 380 37.27 -11.99 7.43
CA LEU A 380 38.34 -12.03 6.43
C LEU A 380 39.63 -12.57 7.06
N GLY A 381 39.57 -13.77 7.62
CA GLY A 381 40.71 -14.42 8.27
C GLY A 381 41.12 -13.77 9.61
N LYS A 382 42.17 -14.31 10.24
CA LYS A 382 42.57 -14.10 11.65
C LYS A 382 42.39 -12.65 12.15
N GLY A 383 41.24 -12.38 12.76
CA GLY A 383 40.96 -11.19 13.56
C GLY A 383 40.25 -10.01 12.89
N ILE A 384 39.95 -10.06 11.58
CA ILE A 384 39.29 -8.94 10.87
C ILE A 384 37.86 -9.30 10.52
N THR A 385 36.93 -8.50 11.03
CA THR A 385 35.49 -8.75 10.98
C THR A 385 34.81 -7.49 10.45
N ILE A 386 34.29 -7.52 9.21
CA ILE A 386 33.62 -6.38 8.58
C ILE A 386 32.11 -6.62 8.62
N LYS A 387 31.34 -5.66 9.14
CA LYS A 387 29.87 -5.71 9.10
C LYS A 387 29.40 -5.06 7.80
N MET A 388 28.93 -5.86 6.86
CA MET A 388 28.27 -5.34 5.66
C MET A 388 26.76 -5.19 5.89
N PRO A 389 26.15 -4.04 5.57
CA PRO A 389 24.70 -3.96 5.46
C PRO A 389 24.23 -4.96 4.39
N ARG A 390 23.26 -5.82 4.74
CA ARG A 390 22.73 -6.82 3.80
C ARG A 390 21.79 -6.14 2.80
N GLU A 391 21.77 -6.63 1.56
CA GLU A 391 20.76 -6.27 0.56
C GLU A 391 19.33 -6.48 1.11
N LEU A 392 18.36 -5.75 0.55
CA LEU A 392 16.94 -6.11 0.61
C LEU A 392 16.79 -7.57 0.13
N ASP A 393 16.56 -8.51 1.04
CA ASP A 393 16.38 -9.94 0.70
C ASP A 393 14.95 -10.21 0.15
N PRO A 394 14.79 -11.17 -0.78
CA PRO A 394 13.52 -11.82 -1.03
C PRO A 394 13.16 -12.78 0.12
N ILE A 395 11.90 -12.70 0.55
CA ILE A 395 11.24 -13.36 1.69
C ILE A 395 11.26 -14.89 1.58
N ILE A 396 11.82 -15.66 2.56
CA ILE A 396 11.26 -16.95 3.07
C ILE A 396 11.79 -17.25 4.51
N HIS A 397 10.90 -17.12 5.51
CA HIS A 397 10.73 -17.83 6.81
C HIS A 397 11.84 -17.91 7.90
N GLY A 398 11.45 -17.56 9.14
CA GLY A 398 11.78 -18.33 10.36
C GLY A 398 12.60 -17.61 11.45
N GLN A 399 11.91 -17.11 12.49
CA GLN A 399 12.44 -16.39 13.66
C GLN A 399 13.43 -17.18 14.57
N LYS A 400 14.30 -16.47 15.31
CA LYS A 400 14.59 -16.66 16.77
C LYS A 400 15.59 -15.63 17.36
N TYR A 401 15.42 -15.34 18.64
CA TYR A 401 16.06 -14.30 19.49
C TYR A 401 17.54 -14.60 19.88
N VAL A 402 18.30 -13.58 20.36
CA VAL A 402 19.08 -13.54 21.64
C VAL A 402 20.12 -12.40 21.71
N VAL A 403 20.05 -11.63 22.82
CA VAL A 403 21.03 -10.87 23.63
C VAL A 403 22.27 -10.23 22.96
N SER A 404 22.37 -8.89 23.07
CA SER A 404 23.54 -8.09 22.69
C SER A 404 24.59 -8.03 23.81
N GLU A 405 25.84 -8.36 23.51
CA GLU A 405 27.00 -7.93 24.32
C GLU A 405 27.53 -6.59 23.80
N PHE A 406 27.65 -5.62 24.72
CA PHE A 406 28.21 -4.30 24.44
C PHE A 406 29.72 -4.41 24.13
N PRO A 407 30.24 -3.76 23.08
CA PRO A 407 31.69 -3.71 22.86
C PRO A 407 32.34 -2.87 23.97
N VAL A 408 33.19 -3.52 24.75
CA VAL A 408 34.09 -2.85 25.69
C VAL A 408 35.28 -2.34 24.88
N ASP A 409 35.37 -1.01 24.71
CA ASP A 409 36.58 -0.37 24.19
C ASP A 409 37.78 -0.75 25.07
N GLN A 410 38.71 -1.54 24.51
CA GLN A 410 39.94 -1.98 25.18
C GLN A 410 41.09 -0.97 25.08
N THR A 411 40.88 0.21 24.52
CA THR A 411 41.95 1.18 24.28
C THR A 411 41.65 2.53 24.93
N ALA A 412 41.66 2.55 26.27
CA ALA A 412 41.80 3.80 27.02
C ALA A 412 43.26 3.95 27.47
N SER A 413 44.09 4.53 26.60
CA SER A 413 45.40 5.10 26.95
C SER A 413 45.19 6.35 27.83
N GLY A 414 44.87 6.11 29.10
CA GLY A 414 44.65 7.14 30.10
C GLY A 414 45.37 6.80 31.41
N THR A 415 45.73 7.84 32.15
CA THR A 415 46.31 7.73 33.50
C THR A 415 45.39 6.90 34.42
N ARG A 416 45.96 6.24 35.45
CA ARG A 416 45.20 5.35 36.37
C ARG A 416 43.94 6.03 36.94
N ARG A 417 44.00 7.35 37.17
CA ARG A 417 42.89 8.17 37.65
C ARG A 417 41.75 8.30 36.63
N GLN A 418 42.06 8.46 35.34
CA GLN A 418 41.05 8.50 34.26
C GLN A 418 40.35 7.16 34.08
N ARG A 419 41.06 6.04 34.27
CA ARG A 419 40.47 4.69 34.22
C ARG A 419 39.49 4.45 35.37
N ILE A 420 39.83 4.88 36.59
CA ILE A 420 38.94 4.76 37.76
C ILE A 420 37.71 5.65 37.60
N LEU A 421 37.88 6.89 37.13
CA LEU A 421 36.76 7.80 36.87
C LEU A 421 35.84 7.29 35.75
N GLY A 422 36.39 6.70 34.69
CA GLY A 422 35.62 6.07 33.63
C GLY A 422 34.80 4.86 34.13
N GLN A 423 35.38 4.03 34.99
CA GLN A 423 34.66 2.92 35.62
C GLN A 423 33.56 3.39 36.58
N MET A 424 33.82 4.44 37.38
CA MET A 424 32.80 5.03 38.26
C MET A 424 31.65 5.63 37.46
N ARG A 425 31.93 6.37 36.38
CA ARG A 425 30.90 6.95 35.51
C ARG A 425 29.98 5.89 34.90
N ARG A 426 30.54 4.76 34.43
CA ARG A 426 29.76 3.62 33.94
C ARG A 426 28.88 2.99 35.01
N ARG A 427 29.39 2.82 36.24
CA ARG A 427 28.58 2.28 37.36
C ARG A 427 27.43 3.22 37.75
N PHE A 428 27.65 4.54 37.70
CA PHE A 428 26.60 5.52 37.96
C PHE A 428 25.56 5.59 36.83
N GLU A 429 25.96 5.43 35.56
CA GLU A 429 25.01 5.37 34.43
C GLU A 429 24.12 4.12 34.45
N ILE A 430 24.65 2.98 34.88
CA ILE A 430 23.88 1.74 35.04
C ILE A 430 22.89 1.89 36.20
N ALA A 431 23.33 2.40 37.36
CA ALA A 431 22.45 2.63 38.50
C ALA A 431 21.32 3.65 38.23
N ARG A 432 21.52 4.58 37.29
CA ARG A 432 20.50 5.56 36.87
C ARG A 432 19.42 4.96 35.97
N ARG A 433 19.68 3.82 35.31
CA ARG A 433 18.72 3.14 34.42
C ARG A 433 17.84 2.10 35.12
N ASP A 434 18.25 1.64 36.30
CA ASP A 434 17.48 0.66 37.11
C ASP A 434 16.53 1.30 38.14
N MET A 435 16.40 2.64 38.16
CA MET A 435 15.31 3.30 38.89
C MET A 435 14.16 3.64 37.94
N VAL A 436 13.36 2.62 37.60
CA VAL A 436 11.95 2.80 37.27
C VAL A 436 11.17 2.49 38.54
N VAL A 437 10.75 3.56 39.20
CA VAL A 437 9.79 3.54 40.30
C VAL A 437 8.45 3.05 39.75
N PHE A 438 7.79 2.20 40.53
CA PHE A 438 6.44 1.67 40.33
C PHE A 438 5.39 2.74 39.99
#